data_AF-A0A1Q5T7C1-F1
#
_entry.id   AF-A0A1Q5T7C1-F1
#
_cell.length_a   1.000
_cell.length_b   1.000
_cell.length_c   1.000
_cell.angle_alpha   90.00
_cell.angle_beta   90.00
_cell.angle_gamma   90.00
#
_symmetry.space_group_name_H-M   'P 1'
#
loop_
_entity.id
_entity.type
_entity.pdbx_description
1 polymer ?
#
loop_
_entity_poly.entity_id
_entity_poly.type
_entity_poly.pdbx_seq_one_letter_code
_entity_poly.pdbx_strand_id
1 'polypeptide(L)'
;MGEEASVSDWGMIVSFLLGFSFQWVAKKLEKWNAALYARLFAALIGAVWAWCGFVQGGLLQSVAMLGAFWLSYEVIPLPKQNRVPTYDIITELQSKGAKEILVPREKKRALLDIGFSSLFIGIAIPYFWIGSPSPVVELFLLYGFLSMATRLFKRMALFRSLRLFYDQNDHALYLISSVEAKRYPLDQCVDIQVYTAPDILQLFHLFHLFSPHADYTVNMGKTWKLSFDGERVYLNPGSLASMNIFPKPLSSQKEIRIQPFYHPSNWKRMLGKAYFSAVVKGVGAYAALLALLAYWKVDSITIIAAILFFWAINLFISDRVLKIALDMKPVTNPPIQHIIRTICARAGLPRLAVYTTESSDYNGFAAGPYIGRSLIALTSETLKLPRDALAGVIAHEAVHVKKRDVLTFFSREVSHF
;
A
#
# COMPACT_ATOMS: atom_id res chain seq x y z
N MET A 1 -24.82 32.41 -30.20
CA MET A 1 -26.03 32.34 -29.36
C MET A 1 -26.19 30.90 -28.94
N GLY A 2 -26.28 30.64 -27.64
CA GLY A 2 -26.45 29.31 -27.06
C GLY A 2 -25.38 28.99 -26.02
N GLU A 3 -25.53 29.55 -24.82
CA GLU A 3 -24.92 29.02 -23.61
C GLU A 3 -25.42 27.59 -23.38
N GLU A 4 -24.52 26.61 -23.29
CA GLU A 4 -24.80 25.34 -22.60
C GLU A 4 -23.69 25.07 -21.58
N ALA A 5 -23.59 25.97 -20.61
CA ALA A 5 -23.06 25.62 -19.30
C ALA A 5 -24.24 25.66 -18.32
N SER A 6 -24.88 24.52 -18.06
CA SER A 6 -25.70 24.20 -16.88
C SER A 6 -26.60 23.02 -17.26
N VAL A 7 -26.25 21.77 -16.92
CA VAL A 7 -26.81 21.07 -15.74
C VAL A 7 -25.76 20.12 -15.09
N SER A 8 -24.61 19.93 -15.73
CA SER A 8 -23.56 18.96 -15.33
C SER A 8 -22.91 19.24 -13.96
N ASP A 9 -22.49 20.48 -13.70
CA ASP A 9 -21.55 20.74 -12.59
C ASP A 9 -22.26 20.90 -11.24
N TRP A 10 -23.47 21.45 -11.25
CA TRP A 10 -24.32 21.55 -10.06
C TRP A 10 -24.84 20.18 -9.60
N GLY A 11 -25.06 19.24 -10.53
CA GLY A 11 -25.47 17.87 -10.20
C GLY A 11 -24.42 17.13 -9.36
N MET A 12 -23.12 17.31 -9.67
CA MET A 12 -22.03 16.75 -8.87
C MET A 12 -21.95 17.38 -7.48
N ILE A 13 -22.04 18.71 -7.38
CA ILE A 13 -21.93 19.42 -6.09
C ILE A 13 -23.14 19.13 -5.18
N VAL A 14 -24.35 19.11 -5.73
CA VAL A 14 -25.58 18.78 -5.00
C VAL A 14 -25.58 17.31 -4.57
N SER A 15 -25.11 16.38 -5.41
CA SER A 15 -24.94 14.97 -5.03
C SER A 15 -23.89 14.78 -3.94
N PHE A 16 -22.81 15.57 -3.96
CA PHE A 16 -21.76 15.57 -2.95
C PHE A 16 -22.25 16.13 -1.60
N LEU A 17 -23.01 17.24 -1.61
CA LEU A 17 -23.58 17.85 -0.41
C LEU A 17 -24.71 17.02 0.21
N LEU A 18 -25.56 16.39 -0.62
CA LEU A 18 -26.57 15.43 -0.16
C LEU A 18 -25.92 14.16 0.41
N GLY A 19 -24.85 13.66 -0.22
CA GLY A 19 -24.07 12.53 0.29
C GLY A 19 -23.43 12.82 1.66
N PHE A 20 -22.88 14.03 1.86
CA PHE A 20 -22.24 14.43 3.12
C PHE A 20 -23.24 14.65 4.26
N SER A 21 -24.36 15.32 3.97
CA SER A 21 -25.45 15.54 4.93
C SER A 21 -26.14 14.23 5.34
N PHE A 22 -26.26 13.27 4.43
CA PHE A 22 -26.83 11.96 4.77
C PHE A 22 -25.84 11.03 5.49
N GLN A 23 -24.52 11.11 5.22
CA GLN A 23 -23.50 10.45 6.04
C GLN A 23 -23.53 10.94 7.50
N TRP A 24 -23.81 12.23 7.70
CA TRP A 24 -23.98 12.82 9.03
C TRP A 24 -25.26 12.32 9.73
N VAL A 25 -26.38 12.18 9.00
CA VAL A 25 -27.65 11.62 9.50
C VAL A 25 -27.55 10.11 9.77
N ALA A 26 -26.91 9.33 8.90
CA ALA A 26 -26.66 7.90 9.07
C ALA A 26 -25.75 7.60 10.27
N LYS A 27 -24.83 8.51 10.59
CA LYS A 27 -24.01 8.44 11.81
C LYS A 27 -24.82 8.73 13.09
N LYS A 28 -25.96 9.40 12.98
CA LYS A 28 -26.86 9.74 14.09
C LYS A 28 -27.97 8.70 14.31
N LEU A 29 -28.29 7.90 13.29
CA LEU A 29 -29.27 6.82 13.33
C LEU A 29 -28.59 5.47 13.63
N GLU A 30 -28.13 5.33 14.87
CA GLU A 30 -27.31 4.23 15.39
C GLU A 30 -28.04 2.87 15.50
N LYS A 31 -29.30 2.78 15.07
CA LYS A 31 -30.18 1.60 15.31
C LYS A 31 -30.36 0.64 14.13
N TRP A 32 -29.91 0.99 12.92
CA TRP A 32 -30.11 0.15 11.74
C TRP A 32 -28.81 -0.01 10.95
N ASN A 33 -28.71 -1.13 10.24
CA ASN A 33 -27.50 -1.63 9.58
C ASN A 33 -26.92 -0.58 8.61
N ALA A 34 -26.03 0.31 9.09
CA ALA A 34 -25.46 1.42 8.30
C ALA A 34 -24.74 0.94 7.02
N ALA A 35 -24.26 -0.31 7.05
CA ALA A 35 -23.77 -1.04 5.89
C ALA A 35 -24.83 -1.19 4.78
N LEU A 36 -26.08 -1.52 5.13
CA LEU A 36 -27.18 -1.67 4.18
C LEU A 36 -27.54 -0.33 3.53
N TYR A 37 -27.56 0.76 4.31
CA TYR A 37 -27.82 2.10 3.76
C TYR A 37 -26.67 2.58 2.87
N ALA A 38 -25.41 2.35 3.26
CA ALA A 38 -24.26 2.64 2.40
C ALA A 38 -24.32 1.84 1.09
N ARG A 39 -24.77 0.58 1.14
CA ARG A 39 -24.97 -0.28 -0.04
C ARG A 39 -26.11 0.19 -0.93
N LEU A 40 -27.27 0.53 -0.36
CA LEU A 40 -28.43 1.04 -1.09
C LEU A 40 -28.15 2.41 -1.70
N PHE A 41 -27.41 3.27 -1.00
CA PHE A 41 -27.02 4.59 -1.49
C PHE A 41 -25.95 4.51 -2.58
N ALA A 42 -24.94 3.67 -2.40
CA ALA A 42 -24.00 3.36 -3.46
C ALA A 42 -24.77 2.84 -4.68
N ALA A 43 -25.65 1.84 -4.53
CA ALA A 43 -26.43 1.29 -5.62
C ALA A 43 -27.31 2.34 -6.33
N LEU A 44 -27.89 3.27 -5.58
CA LEU A 44 -28.65 4.40 -6.12
C LEU A 44 -27.76 5.36 -6.93
N ILE A 45 -26.58 5.71 -6.42
CA ILE A 45 -25.59 6.52 -7.15
C ILE A 45 -25.17 5.78 -8.43
N GLY A 46 -24.84 4.49 -8.33
CA GLY A 46 -24.47 3.65 -9.47
C GLY A 46 -25.56 3.58 -10.53
N ALA A 47 -26.83 3.49 -10.11
CA ALA A 47 -27.98 3.46 -11.02
C ALA A 47 -28.20 4.83 -11.71
N VAL A 48 -28.12 5.93 -10.96
CA VAL A 48 -28.23 7.30 -11.52
C VAL A 48 -27.07 7.58 -12.48
N TRP A 49 -25.86 7.14 -12.15
CA TRP A 49 -24.69 7.28 -13.01
C TRP A 49 -24.76 6.43 -14.27
N ALA A 50 -25.19 5.17 -14.15
CA ALA A 50 -25.41 4.29 -15.30
C ALA A 50 -26.48 4.84 -16.23
N TRP A 51 -27.54 5.44 -15.67
CA TRP A 51 -28.59 6.14 -16.42
C TRP A 51 -28.05 7.37 -17.14
N CYS A 52 -27.31 8.26 -16.46
CA CYS A 52 -26.68 9.42 -17.10
C CYS A 52 -25.68 9.02 -18.20
N GLY A 53 -24.85 8.01 -17.97
CA GLY A 53 -23.93 7.47 -18.97
C GLY A 53 -24.64 6.82 -20.16
N PHE A 54 -25.78 6.15 -19.93
CA PHE A 54 -26.60 5.58 -20.99
C PHE A 54 -27.21 6.65 -21.89
N VAL A 55 -27.72 7.72 -21.28
CA VAL A 55 -28.33 8.85 -21.99
C VAL A 55 -27.30 9.65 -22.80
N GLN A 56 -26.04 9.72 -22.36
CA GLN A 56 -24.99 10.54 -22.99
C GLN A 56 -24.07 9.77 -23.96
N GLY A 57 -23.86 8.45 -23.83
CA GLY A 57 -22.93 7.73 -24.69
C GLY A 57 -23.15 6.21 -24.87
N GLY A 58 -24.37 5.73 -24.64
CA GLY A 58 -24.83 4.41 -25.07
C GLY A 58 -24.40 3.22 -24.18
N LEU A 59 -24.82 2.01 -24.59
CA LEU A 59 -24.74 0.76 -23.80
C LEU A 59 -23.33 0.43 -23.28
N LEU A 60 -22.30 0.66 -24.09
CA LEU A 60 -20.92 0.29 -23.76
C LEU A 60 -20.35 1.14 -22.61
N GLN A 61 -20.66 2.44 -22.58
CA GLN A 61 -20.28 3.33 -21.48
C GLN A 61 -21.02 2.96 -20.19
N SER A 62 -22.31 2.63 -20.28
CA SER A 62 -23.11 2.21 -19.12
C SER A 62 -22.62 0.91 -18.49
N VAL A 63 -22.23 -0.08 -19.31
CA VAL A 63 -21.69 -1.35 -18.82
C VAL A 63 -20.33 -1.14 -18.15
N ALA A 64 -19.46 -0.30 -18.71
CA ALA A 64 -18.21 0.08 -18.06
C ALA A 64 -18.49 0.78 -16.71
N MET A 65 -19.38 1.77 -16.67
CA MET A 65 -19.71 2.53 -15.45
C MET A 65 -20.35 1.65 -14.37
N LEU A 66 -21.22 0.70 -14.73
CA LEU A 66 -21.76 -0.30 -13.81
C LEU A 66 -20.67 -1.22 -13.26
N GLY A 67 -19.70 -1.62 -14.09
CA GLY A 67 -18.52 -2.36 -13.65
C GLY A 67 -17.63 -1.57 -12.68
N ALA A 68 -17.42 -0.27 -12.95
CA ALA A 68 -16.69 0.64 -12.07
C ALA A 68 -17.34 0.72 -10.68
N PHE A 69 -18.66 0.86 -10.71
CA PHE A 69 -19.48 0.99 -9.53
C PHE A 69 -19.48 -0.31 -8.72
N TRP A 70 -19.62 -1.46 -9.38
CA TRP A 70 -19.55 -2.79 -8.76
C TRP A 70 -18.18 -3.06 -8.11
N LEU A 71 -17.08 -2.75 -8.81
CA LEU A 71 -15.73 -2.89 -8.26
C LEU A 71 -15.49 -1.93 -7.08
N SER A 72 -16.02 -0.71 -7.15
CA SER A 72 -15.96 0.27 -6.06
C SER A 72 -16.77 -0.18 -4.85
N TYR A 73 -17.92 -0.81 -5.07
CA TYR A 73 -18.79 -1.40 -4.04
C TYR A 73 -18.09 -2.53 -3.28
N GLU A 74 -17.35 -3.40 -3.99
CA GLU A 74 -16.55 -4.49 -3.40
C GLU A 74 -15.34 -3.98 -2.59
N VAL A 75 -14.79 -2.81 -2.93
CA VAL A 75 -13.62 -2.25 -2.24
C VAL A 75 -13.96 -1.56 -0.92
N ILE A 76 -15.23 -1.18 -0.68
CA ILE A 76 -15.64 -0.63 0.63
C ILE A 76 -15.53 -1.75 1.66
N PRO A 77 -14.54 -1.71 2.58
CA PRO A 77 -14.38 -2.77 3.56
C PRO A 77 -15.53 -2.61 4.56
N LEU A 78 -16.59 -3.38 4.37
CA LEU A 78 -17.65 -3.43 5.34
C LEU A 78 -17.07 -4.09 6.60
N PRO A 79 -17.23 -3.47 7.78
CA PRO A 79 -16.82 -4.11 9.01
C PRO A 79 -17.56 -5.44 9.09
N LYS A 80 -16.82 -6.57 9.01
CA LYS A 80 -17.38 -7.89 9.30
C LYS A 80 -18.09 -7.80 10.65
N GLN A 81 -19.34 -8.25 10.65
CA GLN A 81 -20.39 -8.09 11.66
C GLN A 81 -20.10 -8.90 12.95
N ASN A 82 -18.85 -8.85 13.44
CA ASN A 82 -18.42 -9.52 14.67
C ASN A 82 -17.69 -8.54 15.60
N ARG A 83 -18.24 -7.32 15.73
CA ARG A 83 -17.67 -6.31 16.62
C ARG A 83 -18.46 -6.26 17.91
N VAL A 84 -17.90 -6.87 18.94
CA VAL A 84 -18.00 -6.27 20.28
C VAL A 84 -17.62 -4.78 20.11
N PRO A 85 -18.48 -3.83 20.50
CA PRO A 85 -18.18 -2.40 20.43
C PRO A 85 -16.79 -2.11 20.97
N THR A 86 -16.04 -1.21 20.31
CA THR A 86 -14.71 -0.81 20.77
C THR A 86 -14.71 -0.35 22.23
N TYR A 87 -15.83 0.24 22.68
CA TYR A 87 -16.05 0.63 24.07
C TYR A 87 -16.05 -0.58 25.03
N ASP A 88 -16.72 -1.67 24.66
CA ASP A 88 -16.81 -2.88 25.48
C ASP A 88 -15.44 -3.55 25.61
N ILE A 89 -14.65 -3.58 24.53
CA ILE A 89 -13.27 -4.09 24.55
C ILE A 89 -12.40 -3.24 25.49
N ILE A 90 -12.51 -1.91 25.41
CA ILE A 90 -11.74 -1.01 26.28
C ILE A 90 -12.13 -1.20 27.74
N THR A 91 -13.43 -1.35 28.01
CA THR A 91 -13.96 -1.56 29.36
C THR A 91 -13.49 -2.91 29.92
N GLU A 92 -13.49 -3.96 29.11
CA GLU A 92 -12.95 -5.28 29.47
C GLU A 92 -11.43 -5.23 29.73
N LEU A 93 -10.67 -4.50 28.92
CA LEU A 93 -9.22 -4.34 29.14
C LEU A 93 -8.92 -3.55 30.41
N GLN A 94 -9.69 -2.50 30.67
CA GLN A 94 -9.55 -1.71 31.89
C GLN A 94 -9.93 -2.53 33.13
N SER A 95 -10.96 -3.38 33.06
CA SER A 95 -11.32 -4.27 34.17
C SER A 95 -10.28 -5.35 34.43
N LYS A 96 -9.58 -5.83 33.39
CA LYS A 96 -8.42 -6.72 33.49
C LYS A 96 -7.14 -6.04 34.00
N GLY A 97 -7.17 -4.72 34.23
CA GLY A 97 -6.03 -3.94 34.71
C GLY A 97 -5.00 -3.58 33.63
N ALA A 98 -5.38 -3.65 32.35
CA ALA A 98 -4.49 -3.26 31.25
C ALA A 98 -4.15 -1.77 31.33
N LYS A 99 -2.87 -1.44 31.17
CA LYS A 99 -2.34 -0.08 31.28
C LYS A 99 -2.47 0.63 29.94
N GLU A 100 -3.20 1.75 29.92
CA GLU A 100 -3.26 2.61 28.73
C GLU A 100 -1.93 3.37 28.54
N ILE A 101 -1.42 3.35 27.32
CA ILE A 101 -0.20 4.04 26.93
C ILE A 101 -0.56 5.29 26.15
N LEU A 102 -0.22 6.42 26.74
CA LEU A 102 -0.40 7.73 26.13
C LEU A 102 0.70 7.97 25.10
N VAL A 103 0.29 8.09 23.84
CA VAL A 103 1.18 8.47 22.74
C VAL A 103 0.77 9.85 22.23
N PRO A 104 1.64 10.87 22.34
CA PRO A 104 1.33 12.20 21.85
C PRO A 104 1.21 12.18 20.32
N ARG A 105 0.18 12.84 19.80
CA ARG A 105 -0.08 12.93 18.36
C ARG A 105 0.54 14.20 17.79
N GLU A 106 1.25 14.07 16.68
CA GLU A 106 1.87 15.20 16.00
C GLU A 106 1.21 15.42 14.65
N LYS A 107 0.65 16.62 14.41
CA LYS A 107 -0.04 16.96 13.16
C LYS A 107 0.84 16.76 11.92
N LYS A 108 2.17 16.90 12.04
CA LYS A 108 3.11 16.67 10.93
C LYS A 108 2.98 15.27 10.32
N ARG A 109 2.71 14.23 11.13
CA ARG A 109 2.53 12.86 10.63
C ARG A 109 1.30 12.73 9.72
N ALA A 110 0.18 13.30 10.14
CA ALA A 110 -1.05 13.31 9.35
C ALA A 110 -0.92 14.20 8.11
N LEU A 111 -0.29 15.37 8.23
CA LEU A 111 -0.07 16.29 7.11
C LEU A 111 0.74 15.64 5.99
N LEU A 112 1.74 14.81 6.32
CA LEU A 112 2.52 14.09 5.31
C LEU A 112 1.69 13.01 4.61
N ASP A 113 0.91 12.20 5.34
CA ASP A 113 0.01 11.22 4.69
C ASP A 113 -1.00 11.87 3.74
N ILE A 114 -1.58 13.01 4.17
CA ILE A 114 -2.49 13.81 3.35
C ILE A 114 -1.72 14.39 2.15
N GLY A 115 -0.58 15.02 2.37
CA GLY A 115 0.22 15.66 1.32
C GLY A 115 0.63 14.69 0.23
N PHE A 116 1.13 13.49 0.59
CA PHE A 116 1.44 12.44 -0.36
C PHE A 116 0.21 11.99 -1.14
N SER A 117 -0.89 11.72 -0.45
CA SER A 117 -2.13 11.28 -1.11
C SER A 117 -2.66 12.36 -2.06
N SER A 118 -2.69 13.62 -1.62
CA SER A 118 -3.12 14.77 -2.42
C SER A 118 -2.26 14.99 -3.66
N LEU A 119 -0.96 14.73 -3.60
CA LEU A 119 -0.08 14.80 -4.77
C LEU A 119 -0.52 13.79 -5.86
N PHE A 120 -0.81 12.55 -5.46
CA PHE A 120 -1.29 11.53 -6.40
C PHE A 120 -2.71 11.83 -6.91
N ILE A 121 -3.59 12.36 -6.06
CA ILE A 121 -4.92 12.84 -6.46
C ILE A 121 -4.78 13.95 -7.50
N GLY A 122 -3.91 14.92 -7.22
CA GLY A 122 -3.70 16.10 -8.04
C GLY A 122 -3.23 15.78 -9.45
N ILE A 123 -2.52 14.67 -9.66
CA ILE A 123 -2.14 14.19 -11.00
C ILE A 123 -3.36 13.68 -11.78
N ALA A 124 -4.38 13.13 -11.10
CA ALA A 124 -5.59 12.62 -11.74
C ALA A 124 -6.63 13.70 -12.03
N ILE A 125 -6.68 14.80 -11.28
CA ILE A 125 -7.68 15.88 -11.46
C ILE A 125 -7.68 16.48 -12.88
N PRO A 126 -6.51 16.85 -13.48
CA PRO A 126 -6.48 17.38 -14.85
C PRO A 126 -7.09 16.41 -15.87
N TYR A 127 -7.02 15.10 -15.62
CA TYR A 127 -7.59 14.10 -16.50
C TYR A 127 -9.12 14.21 -16.57
N PHE A 128 -9.78 14.38 -15.42
CA PHE A 128 -11.23 14.57 -15.36
C PHE A 128 -11.65 15.94 -15.91
N TRP A 129 -10.81 16.97 -15.76
CA TRP A 129 -11.14 18.31 -16.23
C TRP A 129 -10.97 18.49 -17.75
N ILE A 130 -9.94 17.91 -18.34
CA ILE A 130 -9.66 18.01 -19.79
C ILE A 130 -10.65 17.16 -20.61
N GLY A 131 -11.28 16.16 -19.99
CA GLY A 131 -12.16 15.19 -20.64
C GLY A 131 -11.35 14.04 -21.26
N SER A 132 -11.78 12.81 -20.97
CA SER A 132 -11.10 11.61 -21.46
C SER A 132 -11.58 11.21 -22.86
N PRO A 133 -10.67 10.82 -23.77
CA PRO A 133 -11.06 10.19 -25.03
C PRO A 133 -11.54 8.73 -24.85
N SER A 134 -11.35 8.11 -23.67
CA SER A 134 -11.73 6.71 -23.43
C SER A 134 -12.39 6.49 -22.06
N PRO A 135 -13.64 5.99 -22.03
CA PRO A 135 -14.37 5.72 -20.79
C PRO A 135 -13.71 4.64 -19.92
N VAL A 136 -12.90 3.75 -20.52
CA VAL A 136 -12.18 2.70 -19.79
C VAL A 136 -11.07 3.29 -18.91
N VAL A 137 -10.34 4.28 -19.42
CA VAL A 137 -9.23 4.87 -18.66
C VAL A 137 -9.75 5.74 -17.52
N GLU A 138 -10.86 6.44 -17.76
CA GLU A 138 -11.57 7.20 -16.72
C GLU A 138 -12.02 6.31 -15.56
N LEU A 139 -12.52 5.11 -15.86
CA LEU A 139 -12.90 4.10 -14.88
C LEU A 139 -11.73 3.64 -14.01
N PHE A 140 -10.58 3.33 -14.62
CA PHE A 140 -9.37 2.93 -13.88
C PHE A 140 -8.87 4.04 -12.96
N LEU A 141 -8.89 5.29 -13.44
CA LEU A 141 -8.48 6.45 -12.64
C LEU A 141 -9.43 6.72 -11.49
N LEU A 142 -10.75 6.62 -11.72
CA LEU A 142 -11.77 6.78 -10.68
C LEU A 142 -11.62 5.71 -9.60
N TYR A 143 -11.43 4.46 -10.00
CA TYR A 143 -11.16 3.35 -9.07
C TYR A 143 -9.89 3.61 -8.26
N GLY A 144 -8.80 4.02 -8.92
CA GLY A 144 -7.54 4.36 -8.25
C GLY A 144 -7.70 5.49 -7.23
N PHE A 145 -8.42 6.55 -7.61
CA PHE A 145 -8.74 7.67 -6.73
C PHE A 145 -9.56 7.23 -5.52
N LEU A 146 -10.64 6.48 -5.72
CA LEU A 146 -11.52 6.02 -4.64
C LEU A 146 -10.81 5.05 -3.69
N SER A 147 -10.01 4.12 -4.22
CA SER A 147 -9.17 3.23 -3.40
C SER A 147 -8.15 4.02 -2.57
N MET A 148 -7.55 5.07 -3.12
CA MET A 148 -6.63 5.91 -2.36
C MET A 148 -7.35 6.74 -1.29
N ALA A 149 -8.51 7.33 -1.62
CA ALA A 149 -9.32 8.09 -0.68
C ALA A 149 -9.78 7.25 0.51
N THR A 150 -10.24 6.02 0.26
CA THR A 150 -10.64 5.06 1.31
C THR A 150 -9.46 4.66 2.20
N ARG A 151 -8.27 4.41 1.63
CA ARG A 151 -7.05 4.11 2.39
C ARG A 151 -6.61 5.30 3.25
N LEU A 152 -6.66 6.53 2.71
CA LEU A 152 -6.36 7.74 3.45
C LEU A 152 -7.37 7.96 4.59
N PHE A 153 -8.67 7.74 4.34
CA PHE A 153 -9.70 7.84 5.37
C PHE A 153 -9.46 6.85 6.51
N LYS A 154 -9.20 5.57 6.19
CA LYS A 154 -8.83 4.56 7.20
C LYS A 154 -7.63 5.02 8.02
N ARG A 155 -6.60 5.57 7.36
CA ARG A 155 -5.40 6.08 8.01
C ARG A 155 -5.69 7.27 8.94
N MET A 156 -6.50 8.24 8.51
CA MET A 156 -6.86 9.40 9.32
C MET A 156 -7.76 9.04 10.52
N ALA A 157 -8.68 8.10 10.32
CA ALA A 157 -9.52 7.59 11.41
C ALA A 157 -8.68 6.85 12.46
N LEU A 158 -7.72 6.02 12.02
CA LEU A 158 -6.73 5.39 12.91
C LEU A 158 -5.92 6.43 13.66
N PHE A 159 -5.31 7.41 12.96
CA PHE A 159 -4.53 8.47 13.57
C PHE A 159 -5.29 9.22 14.68
N ARG A 160 -6.57 9.53 14.46
CA ARG A 160 -7.42 10.26 15.41
C ARG A 160 -7.80 9.43 16.63
N SER A 161 -8.06 8.13 16.46
CA SER A 161 -8.72 7.30 17.48
C SER A 161 -7.84 6.22 18.10
N LEU A 162 -6.59 6.04 17.63
CA LEU A 162 -5.69 5.01 18.13
C LEU A 162 -5.43 5.14 19.63
N ARG A 163 -5.67 4.06 20.37
CA ARG A 163 -5.32 3.88 21.78
C ARG A 163 -4.52 2.59 21.91
N LEU A 164 -3.46 2.65 22.71
CA LEU A 164 -2.59 1.51 22.98
C LEU A 164 -2.84 1.05 24.42
N PHE A 165 -3.06 -0.24 24.61
CA PHE A 165 -3.16 -0.86 25.93
C PHE A 165 -2.15 -1.99 26.03
N TYR A 166 -1.48 -2.07 27.17
CA TYR A 166 -0.58 -3.17 27.49
C TYR A 166 -1.12 -3.91 28.70
N ASP A 167 -1.37 -5.20 28.52
CA ASP A 167 -1.77 -6.10 29.59
C ASP A 167 -0.54 -6.85 30.12
N GLN A 168 -0.23 -6.65 31.41
CA GLN A 168 0.90 -7.32 32.06
C GLN A 168 0.66 -8.81 32.30
N ASN A 169 -0.60 -9.21 32.50
CA ASN A 169 -0.94 -10.60 32.81
C ASN A 169 -0.92 -11.47 31.54
N ASP A 170 -1.45 -10.91 30.46
CA ASP A 170 -1.54 -11.58 29.15
C ASP A 170 -0.29 -11.33 28.26
N HIS A 171 0.65 -10.51 28.73
CA HIS A 171 1.86 -10.11 28.02
C HIS A 171 1.60 -9.71 26.55
N ALA A 172 0.53 -8.94 26.34
CA ALA A 172 0.01 -8.61 25.02
C ALA A 172 -0.24 -7.11 24.86
N LEU A 173 0.02 -6.62 23.65
CA LEU A 173 -0.26 -5.25 23.22
C LEU A 173 -1.57 -5.20 22.43
N TYR A 174 -2.51 -4.40 22.89
CA TYR A 174 -3.79 -4.17 22.24
C TYR A 174 -3.78 -2.80 21.56
N LEU A 175 -4.00 -2.79 20.25
CA LEU A 175 -4.14 -1.57 19.46
C LEU A 175 -5.58 -1.42 19.05
N ILE A 176 -6.20 -0.37 19.55
CA ILE A 176 -7.63 -0.16 19.41
C ILE A 176 -7.86 1.19 18.74
N SER A 177 -8.66 1.18 17.69
CA SER A 177 -9.09 2.38 16.96
C SER A 177 -10.56 2.24 16.59
N SER A 178 -11.19 3.32 16.13
CA SER A 178 -12.58 3.28 15.63
C SER A 178 -12.75 2.37 14.41
N VAL A 179 -11.67 2.09 13.68
CA VAL A 179 -11.72 1.29 12.44
C VAL A 179 -11.30 -0.16 12.68
N GLU A 180 -10.40 -0.41 13.63
CA GLU A 180 -9.76 -1.70 13.79
C GLU A 180 -9.29 -1.90 15.24
N ALA A 181 -9.46 -3.11 15.75
CA ALA A 181 -8.94 -3.55 17.03
C ALA A 181 -8.10 -4.82 16.80
N LYS A 182 -6.83 -4.81 17.22
CA LYS A 182 -5.91 -5.93 17.08
C LYS A 182 -5.16 -6.19 18.39
N ARG A 183 -4.90 -7.47 18.67
CA ARG A 183 -4.09 -7.95 19.80
C ARG A 183 -2.79 -8.52 19.25
N TYR A 184 -1.66 -8.14 19.84
CA TYR A 184 -0.34 -8.65 19.52
C TYR A 184 0.32 -9.23 20.77
N PRO A 185 0.38 -10.56 20.92
CA PRO A 185 1.09 -11.20 22.02
C PRO A 185 2.59 -10.99 21.87
N LEU A 186 3.24 -10.40 22.88
CA LEU A 186 4.64 -9.99 22.77
C LEU A 186 5.61 -11.17 22.84
N ASP A 187 5.16 -12.31 23.37
CA ASP A 187 5.90 -13.58 23.37
C ASP A 187 6.14 -14.14 21.96
N GLN A 188 5.27 -13.80 21.01
CA GLN A 188 5.37 -14.21 19.61
C GLN A 188 6.19 -13.22 18.77
N CYS A 189 6.74 -12.17 19.38
CA CYS A 189 7.55 -11.20 18.66
C CYS A 189 8.92 -11.80 18.32
N VAL A 190 9.17 -12.01 17.03
CA VAL A 190 10.39 -12.65 16.52
C VAL A 190 11.57 -11.69 16.50
N ASP A 191 11.33 -10.44 16.07
CA ASP A 191 12.35 -9.41 15.95
C ASP A 191 11.78 -8.03 16.27
N ILE A 192 12.64 -7.21 16.89
CA ILE A 192 12.32 -5.84 17.28
C ILE A 192 13.39 -4.96 16.70
N GLN A 193 12.98 -3.87 16.05
CA GLN A 193 13.90 -2.87 15.53
C GLN A 193 13.45 -1.48 15.98
N VAL A 194 14.42 -0.68 16.38
CA VAL A 194 14.20 0.67 16.89
C VAL A 194 14.64 1.68 15.85
N TYR A 195 13.74 2.57 15.46
CA TYR A 195 13.99 3.63 14.51
C TYR A 195 13.89 5.00 15.18
N THR A 196 14.71 5.96 14.73
CA THR A 196 14.68 7.34 15.24
C THR A 196 13.40 8.10 14.89
N ALA A 197 12.76 7.72 13.77
CA ALA A 197 11.56 8.33 13.20
C ALA A 197 10.79 7.25 12.42
N PRO A 198 9.51 7.46 12.02
CA PRO A 198 8.82 6.55 11.10
C PRO A 198 9.35 6.70 9.66
N ASP A 199 9.60 5.58 8.97
CA ASP A 199 9.94 5.59 7.53
C ASP A 199 8.69 5.77 6.67
N ILE A 200 8.32 7.01 6.39
CA ILE A 200 7.10 7.32 5.63
C ILE A 200 7.15 6.67 4.23
N LEU A 201 8.33 6.59 3.60
CA LEU A 201 8.45 6.03 2.25
C LEU A 201 8.25 4.51 2.23
N GLN A 202 8.48 3.84 3.35
CA GLN A 202 8.18 2.42 3.52
C GLN A 202 6.71 2.20 3.94
N LEU A 203 6.18 3.08 4.79
CA LEU A 203 4.86 2.93 5.41
C LEU A 203 3.72 3.48 4.56
N PHE A 204 4.01 4.34 3.59
CA PHE A 204 2.99 4.92 2.73
C PHE A 204 2.35 3.84 1.84
N HIS A 205 1.03 3.74 1.90
CA HIS A 205 0.26 2.64 1.32
C HIS A 205 0.47 2.45 -0.19
N LEU A 206 0.76 3.51 -0.96
CA LEU A 206 1.05 3.38 -2.40
C LEU A 206 2.45 2.82 -2.68
N PHE A 207 3.40 2.91 -1.76
CA PHE A 207 4.79 2.52 -1.99
C PHE A 207 5.12 1.08 -1.63
N HIS A 208 4.17 0.36 -1.04
CA HIS A 208 4.36 -0.99 -0.53
C HIS A 208 3.81 -2.08 -1.51
N LEU A 209 4.56 -3.17 -1.81
CA LEU A 209 4.14 -4.25 -2.72
C LEU A 209 3.81 -5.61 -2.09
N PHE A 210 4.64 -6.13 -1.18
CA PHE A 210 4.62 -7.56 -0.81
C PHE A 210 4.05 -7.92 0.56
N SER A 211 4.29 -7.17 1.64
CA SER A 211 3.79 -7.46 3.00
C SER A 211 2.88 -6.37 3.61
N PRO A 212 1.71 -6.72 4.17
CA PRO A 212 0.91 -5.76 4.92
C PRO A 212 1.72 -5.20 6.10
N HIS A 213 2.20 -3.95 5.96
CA HIS A 213 2.76 -3.19 7.06
C HIS A 213 1.60 -2.56 7.83
N ALA A 214 1.44 -2.92 9.09
CA ALA A 214 0.47 -2.31 9.97
C ALA A 214 1.07 -1.04 10.58
N ASP A 215 0.67 0.12 10.03
CA ASP A 215 1.18 1.41 10.49
C ASP A 215 0.22 2.03 11.52
N TYR A 216 0.69 2.06 12.77
CA TYR A 216 0.06 2.68 13.93
C TYR A 216 0.85 3.89 14.45
N THR A 217 1.69 4.50 13.60
CA THR A 217 2.47 5.70 13.96
C THR A 217 1.61 6.95 13.93
N VAL A 218 1.75 7.78 14.97
CA VAL A 218 0.99 9.02 15.21
C VAL A 218 1.87 10.25 15.44
N ASN A 219 3.20 10.10 15.51
CA ASN A 219 4.15 11.21 15.56
C ASN A 219 5.45 10.89 14.78
N MET A 220 6.34 11.88 14.64
CA MET A 220 7.63 11.73 13.94
C MET A 220 8.78 11.25 14.84
N GLY A 221 8.47 10.87 16.08
CA GLY A 221 9.47 10.44 17.03
C GLY A 221 9.88 8.98 16.85
N LYS A 222 10.56 8.47 17.88
CA LYS A 222 11.02 7.09 17.98
C LYS A 222 9.91 6.12 17.60
N THR A 223 10.24 5.15 16.75
CA THR A 223 9.28 4.18 16.20
C THR A 223 9.84 2.78 16.41
N TRP A 224 9.00 1.88 16.91
CA TRP A 224 9.30 0.46 16.99
C TRP A 224 8.70 -0.26 15.81
N LYS A 225 9.49 -1.15 15.21
CA LYS A 225 9.03 -2.16 14.27
C LYS A 225 9.05 -3.49 15.01
N LEU A 226 7.87 -4.04 15.26
CA LEU A 226 7.67 -5.35 15.83
C LEU A 226 7.37 -6.32 14.70
N SER A 227 8.15 -7.38 14.58
CA SER A 227 7.96 -8.43 13.57
C SER A 227 7.29 -9.63 14.22
N PHE A 228 6.10 -9.95 13.75
CA PHE A 228 5.35 -11.16 14.09
C PHE A 228 5.36 -12.10 12.88
N ASP A 229 4.90 -13.33 13.08
CA ASP A 229 4.72 -14.26 11.98
C ASP A 229 3.63 -13.73 11.03
N GLY A 230 3.98 -13.48 9.76
CA GLY A 230 3.07 -12.96 8.74
C GLY A 230 2.76 -11.45 8.76
N GLU A 231 3.05 -10.70 9.83
CA GLU A 231 2.74 -9.25 9.91
C GLU A 231 3.85 -8.43 10.59
N ARG A 232 4.05 -7.20 10.10
CA ARG A 232 4.98 -6.23 10.72
C ARG A 232 4.23 -4.99 11.18
N VAL A 233 4.47 -4.63 12.43
CA VAL A 233 3.74 -3.56 13.12
C VAL A 233 4.69 -2.43 13.43
N TYR A 234 4.30 -1.22 13.01
CA TYR A 234 5.04 0.00 13.28
C TYR A 234 4.24 0.87 14.23
N LEU A 235 4.82 1.24 15.37
CA LEU A 235 4.14 2.05 16.38
C LEU A 235 5.10 2.97 17.12
N ASN A 236 4.59 4.08 17.63
CA ASN A 236 5.35 4.94 18.54
C ASN A 236 5.21 4.40 19.97
N PRO A 237 6.31 4.08 20.67
CA PRO A 237 6.24 3.41 21.97
C PRO A 237 5.73 4.32 23.09
N GLY A 238 5.89 5.64 23.01
CA GLY A 238 5.48 6.54 24.10
C GLY A 238 6.08 6.09 25.45
N SER A 239 5.22 5.90 26.45
CA SER A 239 5.64 5.38 27.77
C SER A 239 6.00 3.89 27.81
N LEU A 240 5.72 3.10 26.76
CA LEU A 240 6.21 1.72 26.65
C LEU A 240 7.74 1.66 26.66
N ALA A 241 8.41 2.70 26.14
CA ALA A 241 9.86 2.69 25.97
C ALA A 241 10.65 2.62 27.29
N SER A 242 10.05 3.06 28.40
CA SER A 242 10.65 2.97 29.73
C SER A 242 10.28 1.70 30.48
N MET A 243 9.38 0.87 29.94
CA MET A 243 8.96 -0.38 30.56
C MET A 243 9.78 -1.54 29.99
N ASN A 244 10.29 -2.42 30.86
CA ASN A 244 10.95 -3.67 30.45
C ASN A 244 9.89 -4.70 30.07
N ILE A 245 9.35 -4.54 28.87
CA ILE A 245 8.28 -5.38 28.33
C ILE A 245 8.83 -6.55 27.52
N PHE A 246 10.06 -6.45 27.04
CA PHE A 246 10.64 -7.48 26.19
C PHE A 246 11.71 -8.27 26.95
N PRO A 247 11.80 -9.60 26.72
CA PRO A 247 12.78 -10.45 27.39
C PRO A 247 14.22 -10.09 27.02
N LYS A 248 14.44 -9.45 25.86
CA LYS A 248 15.74 -8.86 25.49
C LYS A 248 15.72 -7.35 25.75
N PRO A 249 16.73 -6.78 26.44
CA PRO A 249 16.77 -5.35 26.70
C PRO A 249 16.91 -4.57 25.39
N LEU A 250 15.93 -3.70 25.08
CA LEU A 250 15.94 -2.85 23.89
C LEU A 250 17.16 -1.92 23.80
N SER A 251 17.81 -1.61 24.93
CA SER A 251 19.04 -0.81 24.98
C SER A 251 20.22 -1.47 24.25
N SER A 252 20.18 -2.79 24.06
CA SER A 252 21.20 -3.53 23.30
C SER A 252 21.00 -3.45 21.78
N GLN A 253 19.84 -2.99 21.32
CA GLN A 253 19.55 -2.89 19.89
C GLN A 253 20.06 -1.58 19.31
N LYS A 254 20.82 -1.68 18.22
CA LYS A 254 21.32 -0.52 17.48
C LYS A 254 20.15 0.25 16.89
N GLU A 255 20.00 1.51 17.30
CA GLU A 255 18.97 2.40 16.76
C GLU A 255 19.26 2.71 15.28
N ILE A 256 18.29 2.41 14.43
CA ILE A 256 18.35 2.64 12.99
C ILE A 256 17.99 4.10 12.74
N ARG A 257 18.99 4.89 12.38
CA ARG A 257 18.80 6.30 12.04
C ARG A 257 18.12 6.43 10.68
N ILE A 258 16.91 6.98 10.69
CA ILE A 258 16.20 7.36 9.46
C ILE A 258 16.67 8.75 9.05
N GLN A 259 17.10 8.88 7.79
CA GLN A 259 17.48 10.16 7.24
C GLN A 259 16.24 11.05 7.08
N PRO A 260 16.35 12.37 7.29
CA PRO A 260 15.22 13.27 7.12
C PRO A 260 14.72 13.27 5.68
N PHE A 261 13.47 13.67 5.49
CA PHE A 261 12.81 13.67 4.18
C PHE A 261 13.57 14.47 3.11
N TYR A 262 14.14 15.63 3.49
CA TYR A 262 14.89 16.51 2.58
C TYR A 262 16.27 15.97 2.16
N HIS A 263 16.72 14.82 2.67
CA HIS A 263 18.00 14.25 2.28
C HIS A 263 17.93 13.73 0.82
N PRO A 264 18.96 13.98 -0.02
CA PRO A 264 18.91 13.65 -1.46
C PRO A 264 18.71 12.15 -1.77
N SER A 265 19.18 11.25 -0.89
CA SER A 265 18.91 9.80 -1.03
C SER A 265 17.42 9.47 -0.92
N ASN A 266 16.70 10.14 -0.02
CA ASN A 266 15.27 9.94 0.20
C ASN A 266 14.46 10.54 -0.94
N TRP A 267 14.89 11.66 -1.53
CA TRP A 267 14.29 12.19 -2.76
C TRP A 267 14.40 11.20 -3.92
N LYS A 268 15.58 10.63 -4.15
CA LYS A 268 15.77 9.61 -5.20
C LYS A 268 14.90 8.37 -4.94
N ARG A 269 14.85 7.91 -3.68
CA ARG A 269 14.01 6.78 -3.25
C ARG A 269 12.52 7.05 -3.45
N MET A 270 12.06 8.24 -3.06
CA MET A 270 10.69 8.70 -3.24
C MET A 270 10.31 8.77 -4.71
N LEU A 271 11.12 9.44 -5.55
CA LEU A 271 10.84 9.56 -6.98
C LEU A 271 10.79 8.19 -7.67
N GLY A 272 11.68 7.27 -7.31
CA GLY A 272 11.66 5.90 -7.83
C GLY A 272 10.41 5.12 -7.40
N LYS A 273 9.99 5.22 -6.13
CA LYS A 273 8.75 4.60 -5.62
C LYS A 273 7.49 5.23 -6.23
N ALA A 274 7.46 6.55 -6.39
CA ALA A 274 6.37 7.27 -7.03
C ALA A 274 6.24 6.89 -8.50
N TYR A 275 7.35 6.83 -9.24
CA TYR A 275 7.39 6.37 -10.61
C TYR A 275 6.90 4.92 -10.74
N PHE A 276 7.40 4.02 -9.90
CA PHE A 276 6.94 2.63 -9.87
C PHE A 276 5.43 2.54 -9.63
N SER A 277 4.91 3.26 -8.64
CA SER A 277 3.47 3.29 -8.35
C SER A 277 2.66 3.84 -9.52
N ALA A 278 3.14 4.91 -10.17
CA ALA A 278 2.46 5.52 -11.30
C ALA A 278 2.41 4.62 -12.55
N VAL A 279 3.49 3.90 -12.84
CA VAL A 279 3.61 3.03 -14.01
C VAL A 279 3.02 1.65 -13.77
N VAL A 280 3.37 1.00 -12.66
CA VAL A 280 3.07 -0.43 -12.44
C VAL A 280 1.75 -0.63 -11.70
N LYS A 281 1.42 0.21 -10.73
CA LYS A 281 0.16 0.11 -9.96
C LYS A 281 -1.02 0.84 -10.61
N GLY A 282 -0.83 1.37 -11.83
CA GLY A 282 -1.89 1.98 -12.61
C GLY A 282 -2.30 3.39 -12.15
N VAL A 283 -1.46 4.12 -11.39
CA VAL A 283 -1.77 5.49 -10.91
C VAL A 283 -1.58 6.56 -12.02
N GLY A 284 -1.84 6.18 -13.28
CA GLY A 284 -2.06 7.17 -14.33
C GLY A 284 -0.84 7.65 -15.11
N ALA A 285 0.33 7.00 -15.08
CA ALA A 285 1.44 7.42 -15.95
C ALA A 285 1.08 7.29 -17.44
N TYR A 286 0.54 6.14 -17.86
CA TYR A 286 0.04 5.93 -19.22
C TYR A 286 -1.20 6.78 -19.51
N ALA A 287 -2.09 6.95 -18.53
CA ALA A 287 -3.28 7.79 -18.69
C ALA A 287 -2.91 9.28 -18.86
N ALA A 288 -1.95 9.79 -18.10
CA ALA A 288 -1.43 11.15 -18.22
C ALA A 288 -0.70 11.37 -19.54
N LEU A 289 0.10 10.39 -20.00
CA LEU A 289 0.71 10.44 -21.32
C LEU A 289 -0.35 10.51 -22.43
N LEU A 290 -1.36 9.63 -22.36
CA LEU A 290 -2.48 9.64 -23.31
C LEU A 290 -3.25 10.96 -23.29
N ALA A 291 -3.55 11.50 -22.11
CA ALA A 291 -4.25 12.77 -21.97
C ALA A 291 -3.44 13.94 -22.53
N LEU A 292 -2.12 13.98 -22.28
CA LEU A 292 -1.24 15.01 -22.81
C LEU A 292 -1.20 14.98 -24.34
N LEU A 293 -1.04 13.78 -24.93
CA LEU A 293 -1.01 13.60 -26.38
C LEU A 293 -2.38 13.90 -27.02
N ALA A 294 -3.48 13.51 -26.36
CA ALA A 294 -4.84 13.82 -26.80
C ALA A 294 -5.13 15.33 -26.73
N TYR A 295 -4.68 16.01 -25.67
CA TYR A 295 -4.79 17.47 -25.52
C TYR A 295 -4.11 18.21 -26.68
N TRP A 296 -2.97 17.68 -27.15
CA TRP A 296 -2.21 18.25 -28.27
C TRP A 296 -2.74 17.80 -29.64
N LYS A 297 -3.85 17.05 -29.66
CA LYS A 297 -4.49 16.50 -30.87
C LYS A 297 -3.49 15.75 -31.77
N VAL A 298 -2.56 15.04 -31.16
CA VAL A 298 -1.56 14.22 -31.85
C VAL A 298 -2.25 13.07 -32.59
N ASP A 299 -1.74 12.72 -33.77
CA ASP A 299 -2.28 11.63 -34.57
C ASP A 299 -2.15 10.27 -33.87
N SER A 300 -3.04 9.34 -34.20
CA SER A 300 -3.11 8.03 -33.53
C SER A 300 -1.85 7.18 -33.71
N ILE A 301 -1.13 7.32 -34.83
CA ILE A 301 0.10 6.54 -35.09
C ILE A 301 1.21 7.03 -34.16
N THR A 302 1.38 8.34 -34.03
CA THR A 302 2.34 8.95 -33.11
C THR A 302 2.01 8.60 -31.65
N ILE A 303 0.72 8.53 -31.28
CA ILE A 303 0.30 8.06 -29.95
C ILE A 303 0.75 6.61 -29.70
N ILE A 304 0.48 5.70 -30.64
CA ILE A 304 0.89 4.30 -30.52
C ILE A 304 2.42 4.20 -30.42
N ALA A 305 3.15 4.93 -31.26
CA ALA A 305 4.61 4.97 -31.23
C ALA A 305 5.13 5.48 -29.88
N ALA A 306 4.54 6.54 -29.31
CA ALA A 306 4.91 7.07 -28.01
C ALA A 306 4.67 6.08 -26.87
N ILE A 307 3.55 5.34 -26.90
CA ILE A 307 3.26 4.30 -25.91
C ILE A 307 4.26 3.15 -25.99
N LEU A 308 4.54 2.65 -27.20
CA LEU A 308 5.51 1.58 -27.41
C LEU A 308 6.91 2.02 -26.99
N PHE A 309 7.29 3.26 -27.29
CA PHE A 309 8.55 3.84 -26.88
C PHE A 309 8.64 3.96 -25.34
N PHE A 310 7.60 4.48 -24.70
CA PHE A 310 7.54 4.57 -23.24
C PHE A 310 7.57 3.19 -22.58
N TRP A 311 6.89 2.19 -23.15
CA TRP A 311 6.93 0.80 -22.70
C TRP A 311 8.35 0.21 -22.83
N ALA A 312 9.03 0.44 -23.95
CA ALA A 312 10.41 -0.01 -24.15
C ALA A 312 11.37 0.62 -23.12
N ILE A 313 11.27 1.93 -22.88
CA ILE A 313 12.05 2.61 -21.83
C ILE A 313 11.80 1.94 -20.47
N ASN A 314 10.53 1.71 -20.12
CA ASN A 314 10.14 1.07 -18.87
C ASN A 314 10.77 -0.32 -18.71
N LEU A 315 10.81 -1.13 -19.76
CA LEU A 315 11.49 -2.43 -19.72
C LEU A 315 12.99 -2.28 -19.44
N PHE A 316 13.67 -1.32 -20.07
CA PHE A 316 15.11 -1.10 -19.88
C PHE A 316 15.51 -0.58 -18.49
N ILE A 317 14.62 0.16 -17.83
CA ILE A 317 14.85 0.71 -16.49
C ILE A 317 14.20 -0.11 -15.37
N SER A 318 13.37 -1.10 -15.72
CA SER A 318 12.59 -1.92 -14.78
C SER A 318 13.43 -2.45 -13.63
N ASP A 319 14.63 -2.98 -13.89
CA ASP A 319 15.51 -3.53 -12.85
C ASP A 319 15.93 -2.49 -11.80
N ARG A 320 16.17 -1.25 -12.25
CA ARG A 320 16.59 -0.15 -11.37
C ARG A 320 15.41 0.38 -10.56
N VAL A 321 14.28 0.55 -11.22
CA VAL A 321 13.04 1.02 -10.58
C VAL A 321 12.59 0.00 -9.54
N LEU A 322 12.64 -1.30 -9.86
CA LEU A 322 12.26 -2.38 -8.95
C LEU A 322 13.14 -2.43 -7.69
N LYS A 323 14.47 -2.28 -7.84
CA LYS A 323 15.40 -2.21 -6.69
C LYS A 323 15.04 -1.08 -5.73
N ILE A 324 14.68 0.09 -6.28
CA ILE A 324 14.29 1.27 -5.47
C ILE A 324 12.90 1.08 -4.86
N ALA A 325 11.93 0.58 -5.63
CA ALA A 325 10.56 0.39 -5.19
C ALA A 325 10.49 -0.53 -3.96
N LEU A 326 11.30 -1.58 -3.97
CA LEU A 326 11.32 -2.64 -2.97
C LEU A 326 12.43 -2.50 -1.92
N ASP A 327 13.11 -1.36 -1.91
CA ASP A 327 14.20 -1.07 -0.96
C ASP A 327 15.25 -2.20 -0.90
N MET A 328 15.57 -2.77 -2.06
CA MET A 328 16.44 -3.93 -2.18
C MET A 328 17.85 -3.63 -1.67
N LYS A 329 18.37 -4.50 -0.81
CA LYS A 329 19.75 -4.44 -0.31
C LYS A 329 20.51 -5.67 -0.78
N PRO A 330 21.79 -5.56 -1.17
CA PRO A 330 22.58 -6.74 -1.49
C PRO A 330 22.71 -7.63 -0.25
N VAL A 331 22.63 -8.94 -0.42
CA VAL A 331 22.84 -9.89 0.69
C VAL A 331 24.33 -9.87 1.06
N THR A 332 24.66 -9.41 2.27
CA THR A 332 26.06 -9.26 2.74
C THR A 332 26.54 -10.37 3.67
N ASN A 333 25.65 -11.23 4.15
CA ASN A 333 25.98 -12.31 5.10
C ASN A 333 26.91 -13.36 4.44
N PRO A 334 28.15 -13.56 4.92
CA PRO A 334 29.14 -14.40 4.23
C PRO A 334 28.72 -15.88 4.05
N PRO A 335 28.19 -16.58 5.07
CA PRO A 335 27.59 -17.91 4.91
C PRO A 335 26.55 -17.98 3.78
N ILE A 336 25.62 -17.03 3.73
CA ILE A 336 24.56 -17.01 2.71
C ILE A 336 25.15 -16.71 1.33
N GLN A 337 26.11 -15.79 1.23
CA GLN A 337 26.81 -15.52 -0.02
C GLN A 337 27.52 -16.74 -0.58
N HIS A 338 28.08 -17.61 0.27
CA HIS A 338 28.71 -18.85 -0.18
C HIS A 338 27.70 -19.80 -0.83
N ILE A 339 26.52 -19.96 -0.21
CA ILE A 339 25.41 -20.76 -0.76
C ILE A 339 24.97 -20.19 -2.11
N ILE A 340 24.71 -18.88 -2.17
CA ILE A 340 24.33 -18.17 -3.39
C ILE A 340 25.36 -18.42 -4.50
N ARG A 341 26.65 -18.17 -4.23
CA ARG A 341 27.72 -18.34 -5.23
C ARG A 341 27.79 -19.77 -5.75
N THR A 342 27.66 -20.76 -4.86
CA THR A 342 27.71 -22.18 -5.22
C THR A 342 26.57 -22.56 -6.16
N ILE A 343 25.34 -22.15 -5.82
CA ILE A 343 24.15 -22.46 -6.62
C ILE A 343 24.17 -21.72 -7.95
N CYS A 344 24.46 -20.42 -7.93
CA CYS A 344 24.56 -19.60 -9.13
C CYS A 344 25.65 -20.11 -10.08
N ALA A 345 26.80 -20.55 -9.56
CA ALA A 345 27.85 -21.18 -10.37
C ALA A 345 27.37 -22.47 -11.02
N ARG A 346 26.71 -23.36 -10.26
CA ARG A 346 26.14 -24.62 -10.79
C ARG A 346 25.05 -24.37 -11.84
N ALA A 347 24.27 -23.31 -11.71
CA ALA A 347 23.25 -22.92 -12.68
C ALA A 347 23.82 -22.32 -13.98
N GLY A 348 25.11 -21.98 -14.02
CA GLY A 348 25.75 -21.27 -15.14
C GLY A 348 25.53 -19.75 -15.10
N LEU A 349 25.21 -19.19 -13.93
CA LEU A 349 24.89 -17.78 -13.72
C LEU A 349 25.82 -17.13 -12.65
N PRO A 350 27.16 -17.21 -12.78
CA PRO A 350 28.09 -16.82 -11.71
C PRO A 350 28.05 -15.33 -11.33
N ARG A 351 27.47 -14.47 -12.18
CA ARG A 351 27.33 -13.02 -11.94
C ARG A 351 25.93 -12.62 -11.44
N LEU A 352 25.04 -13.57 -11.19
CA LEU A 352 23.67 -13.28 -10.79
C LEU A 352 23.64 -12.57 -9.42
N ALA A 353 23.11 -11.36 -9.40
CA ALA A 353 23.00 -10.56 -8.19
C ALA A 353 21.79 -11.01 -7.36
N VAL A 354 22.00 -11.23 -6.07
CA VAL A 354 20.95 -11.60 -5.12
C VAL A 354 20.78 -10.48 -4.10
N TYR A 355 19.55 -10.01 -3.97
CA TYR A 355 19.14 -8.94 -3.08
C TYR A 355 18.18 -9.46 -2.02
N THR A 356 18.04 -8.72 -0.93
CA THR A 356 16.99 -8.89 0.06
C THR A 356 16.03 -7.71 0.05
N THR A 357 14.75 -8.00 0.22
CA THR A 357 13.67 -7.03 0.43
C THR A 357 12.91 -7.38 1.71
N GLU A 358 12.33 -6.39 2.37
CA GLU A 358 11.57 -6.59 3.59
C GLU A 358 10.18 -7.14 3.25
N SER A 359 9.92 -8.42 3.56
CA SER A 359 8.56 -9.01 3.57
C SER A 359 8.43 -10.05 4.67
N SER A 360 7.24 -10.20 5.26
CA SER A 360 6.91 -11.20 6.29
C SER A 360 6.67 -12.60 5.71
N ASP A 361 6.58 -12.71 4.39
CA ASP A 361 6.36 -13.99 3.72
C ASP A 361 7.69 -14.66 3.41
N TYR A 362 7.72 -16.00 3.44
CA TYR A 362 8.81 -16.79 2.88
C TYR A 362 8.68 -16.81 1.35
N ASN A 363 9.32 -15.84 0.70
CA ASN A 363 9.27 -15.71 -0.74
C ASN A 363 10.64 -15.36 -1.35
N GLY A 364 10.80 -15.68 -2.62
CA GLY A 364 11.92 -15.29 -3.45
C GLY A 364 11.42 -15.18 -4.89
N PHE A 365 11.91 -14.20 -5.63
CA PHE A 365 11.53 -14.07 -7.04
C PHE A 365 12.69 -13.58 -7.90
N ALA A 366 12.77 -14.10 -9.11
CA ALA A 366 13.63 -13.60 -10.16
C ALA A 366 12.98 -12.41 -10.89
N ALA A 367 13.78 -11.39 -11.21
CA ALA A 367 13.33 -10.25 -12.02
C ALA A 367 14.42 -9.76 -12.97
N GLY A 368 14.02 -9.08 -14.04
CA GLY A 368 14.92 -8.34 -14.94
C GLY A 368 14.60 -8.54 -16.43
N PRO A 369 15.03 -7.61 -17.29
CA PRO A 369 14.63 -7.61 -18.70
C PRO A 369 15.29 -8.71 -19.54
N TYR A 370 16.49 -9.17 -19.14
CA TYR A 370 17.22 -10.26 -19.78
C TYR A 370 18.30 -10.79 -18.82
N ILE A 371 18.83 -11.99 -19.08
CA ILE A 371 19.74 -12.74 -18.20
C ILE A 371 20.90 -11.89 -17.63
N GLY A 372 21.58 -11.11 -18.46
CA GLY A 372 22.70 -10.26 -18.06
C GLY A 372 22.34 -9.11 -17.10
N ARG A 373 21.06 -8.77 -16.97
CA ARG A 373 20.52 -7.78 -16.02
C ARG A 373 19.46 -8.39 -15.09
N SER A 374 19.38 -9.73 -15.02
CA SER A 374 18.51 -10.42 -14.08
C SER A 374 19.08 -10.37 -12.66
N LEU A 375 18.18 -10.44 -11.70
CA LEU A 375 18.47 -10.49 -10.27
C LEU A 375 17.50 -11.45 -9.59
N ILE A 376 17.88 -11.96 -8.41
CA ILE A 376 16.97 -12.65 -7.50
C ILE A 376 16.76 -11.73 -6.29
N ALA A 377 15.50 -11.53 -5.90
CA ALA A 377 15.14 -10.84 -4.67
C ALA A 377 14.56 -11.85 -3.68
N LEU A 378 15.17 -11.99 -2.52
CA LEU A 378 14.70 -12.84 -1.42
C LEU A 378 14.06 -11.97 -0.34
N THR A 379 12.99 -12.44 0.28
CA THR A 379 12.44 -11.74 1.44
C THR A 379 13.35 -11.90 2.68
N SER A 380 13.22 -10.99 3.64
CA SER A 380 13.95 -11.06 4.90
C SER A 380 13.64 -12.31 5.72
N GLU A 381 12.42 -12.88 5.62
CA GLU A 381 12.09 -14.16 6.28
C GLU A 381 12.69 -15.37 5.54
N THR A 382 12.78 -15.35 4.20
CA THR A 382 13.46 -16.40 3.43
C THR A 382 14.92 -16.56 3.82
N LEU A 383 15.60 -15.46 4.17
CA LEU A 383 16.99 -15.51 4.63
C LEU A 383 17.17 -16.22 5.99
N LYS A 384 16.09 -16.40 6.76
CA LYS A 384 16.10 -17.10 8.05
C LYS A 384 15.87 -18.60 7.90
N LEU A 385 15.51 -19.08 6.71
CA LEU A 385 15.30 -20.50 6.46
C LEU A 385 16.59 -21.31 6.69
N PRO A 386 16.47 -22.61 7.04
CA PRO A 386 17.60 -23.53 7.06
C PRO A 386 18.35 -23.51 5.72
N ARG A 387 19.66 -23.79 5.78
CA ARG A 387 20.56 -23.68 4.61
C ARG A 387 20.06 -24.46 3.39
N ASP A 388 19.51 -25.66 3.60
CA ASP A 388 19.04 -26.53 2.53
C ASP A 388 17.75 -25.99 1.87
N ALA A 389 16.81 -25.48 2.68
CA ALA A 389 15.59 -24.85 2.18
C ALA A 389 15.92 -23.55 1.42
N LEU A 390 16.81 -22.71 1.98
CA LEU A 390 17.29 -21.50 1.30
C LEU A 390 17.99 -21.84 -0.03
N ALA A 391 18.79 -22.90 -0.05
CA ALA A 391 19.43 -23.38 -1.27
C ALA A 391 18.41 -23.84 -2.32
N GLY A 392 17.35 -24.55 -1.90
CA GLY A 392 16.24 -24.94 -2.77
C GLY A 392 15.55 -23.75 -3.42
N VAL A 393 15.20 -22.73 -2.63
CA VAL A 393 14.57 -21.49 -3.13
C VAL A 393 15.48 -20.76 -4.13
N ILE A 394 16.76 -20.57 -3.81
CA ILE A 394 17.71 -19.91 -4.72
C ILE A 394 17.88 -20.71 -6.01
N ALA A 395 17.96 -22.05 -5.93
CA ALA A 395 18.09 -22.91 -7.10
C ALA A 395 16.85 -22.83 -7.99
N HIS A 396 15.66 -22.84 -7.39
CA HIS A 396 14.39 -22.68 -8.10
C HIS A 396 14.34 -21.35 -8.87
N GLU A 397 14.64 -20.23 -8.21
CA GLU A 397 14.65 -18.91 -8.84
C GLU A 397 15.77 -18.75 -9.89
N ALA A 398 16.94 -19.35 -9.68
CA ALA A 398 18.02 -19.35 -10.67
C ALA A 398 17.65 -20.10 -11.95
N VAL A 399 16.85 -21.17 -11.85
CA VAL A 399 16.30 -21.87 -13.02
C VAL A 399 15.33 -20.97 -13.79
N HIS A 400 14.49 -20.19 -13.11
CA HIS A 400 13.60 -19.22 -13.78
C HIS A 400 14.39 -18.14 -14.54
N VAL A 401 15.46 -17.61 -13.94
CA VAL A 401 16.38 -16.70 -14.64
C VAL A 401 16.95 -17.36 -15.90
N LYS A 402 17.40 -18.61 -15.80
CA LYS A 402 17.99 -19.35 -16.93
C LYS A 402 16.97 -19.64 -18.04
N LYS A 403 15.75 -20.01 -17.67
CA LYS A 403 14.64 -20.31 -18.60
C LYS A 403 14.02 -19.06 -19.22
N ARG A 404 14.40 -17.86 -18.75
CA ARG A 404 13.84 -16.56 -19.14
C ARG A 404 12.38 -16.36 -18.73
N ASP A 405 11.89 -17.15 -17.76
CA ASP A 405 10.57 -16.99 -17.14
C ASP A 405 10.60 -15.90 -16.06
N VAL A 406 11.30 -14.79 -16.35
CA VAL A 406 11.52 -13.66 -15.43
C VAL A 406 10.42 -12.59 -15.52
N LEU A 407 9.39 -12.83 -16.35
CA LEU A 407 8.29 -11.90 -16.63
C LEU A 407 7.01 -12.19 -15.81
N THR A 408 6.95 -13.28 -15.04
CA THR A 408 5.74 -13.65 -14.28
C THR A 408 5.77 -13.05 -12.88
N PHE A 409 5.19 -11.85 -12.74
CA PHE A 409 5.23 -11.03 -11.52
C PHE A 409 4.12 -11.31 -10.49
N PHE A 410 3.15 -12.16 -10.79
CA PHE A 410 1.99 -12.40 -9.91
C PHE A 410 1.67 -13.89 -9.83
N SER A 411 1.47 -14.40 -8.62
CA SER A 411 0.96 -15.74 -8.30
C SER A 411 1.98 -16.89 -8.22
N ARG A 412 3.01 -16.77 -7.37
CA ARG A 412 3.58 -17.96 -6.74
C ARG A 412 3.82 -17.69 -5.26
N GLU A 413 2.77 -17.90 -4.45
CA GLU A 413 2.95 -18.23 -3.04
C GLU A 413 3.74 -19.54 -3.00
N VAL A 414 4.88 -19.53 -2.31
CA VAL A 414 5.60 -20.76 -1.97
C VAL A 414 4.84 -21.40 -0.80
N SER A 415 3.62 -21.87 -1.06
CA SER A 415 2.75 -22.54 -0.08
C SER A 415 2.97 -24.05 -0.02
N HIS A 416 3.97 -24.58 -0.73
CA HIS A 416 4.36 -25.98 -0.69
C HIS A 416 5.88 -26.14 -0.63
N PHE A 417 6.44 -25.99 0.57
CA PHE A 417 7.64 -26.72 0.98
C PHE A 417 7.53 -27.12 2.45
#